data_AF-A0A6L4ZMY4-F1
#
_entry.id   AF-A0A6L4ZMY4-F1
#
_cell.length_a   1.000
_cell.length_b   1.000
_cell.length_c   1.000
_cell.angle_alpha   90.00
_cell.angle_beta   90.00
_cell.angle_gamma   90.00
#
_symmetry.space_group_name_H-M   'P 1'
#
loop_
_entity.id
_entity.type
_entity.pdbx_description
1 polymer ?
#
loop_
_entity_poly.entity_id
_entity_poly.type
_entity_poly.pdbx_seq_one_letter_code
_entity_poly.pdbx_strand_id
1 'polypeptide(L)' 'MNHISDEQEAITLAYRIALTFNDTDNNQIYLAFCKKYPLEIVREVFVYVRDLPDEKIRKSRSALFFYLCKQRNGEQA' A
#
# COMPACT_ATOMS: atom_id res chain seq x y z
N MET A 1 -18.90 -16.17 -11.60
CA MET A 1 -17.57 -15.53 -11.49
C MET A 1 -17.80 -14.11 -10.98
N ASN A 2 -17.36 -13.79 -9.76
CA ASN A 2 -17.44 -12.42 -9.27
C ASN A 2 -16.40 -11.59 -10.02
N HIS A 3 -16.85 -10.80 -11.01
CA HIS A 3 -16.06 -9.70 -11.53
C HIS A 3 -16.00 -8.63 -10.44
N ILE A 4 -14.98 -8.70 -9.59
CA ILE A 4 -14.62 -7.57 -8.74
C ILE A 4 -14.09 -6.50 -9.69
N SER A 5 -14.68 -5.31 -9.68
CA SER A 5 -14.14 -4.18 -10.43
C SER A 5 -12.81 -3.73 -9.84
N ASP A 6 -11.90 -3.23 -10.68
CA ASP A 6 -10.61 -2.68 -10.24
C ASP A 6 -10.77 -1.65 -9.10
N GLU A 7 -11.88 -0.91 -9.11
CA GLU A 7 -12.22 0.03 -8.03
C GLU A 7 -12.51 -0.68 -6.70
N GLN A 8 -13.34 -1.73 -6.71
CA GLN A 8 -13.64 -2.48 -5.50
C GLN A 8 -12.38 -3.19 -4.96
N GLU A 9 -11.50 -3.61 -5.86
CA GLU A 9 -10.22 -4.18 -5.48
C GLU A 9 -9.30 -3.15 -4.82
N ALA A 10 -9.19 -1.94 -5.39
CA ALA A 10 -8.42 -0.85 -4.80
C ALA A 10 -8.94 -0.47 -3.40
N ILE A 11 -10.27 -0.41 -3.20
CA ILE A 11 -10.89 -0.13 -1.90
C ILE A 11 -10.53 -1.22 -0.88
N THR A 12 -10.66 -2.48 -1.28
CA THR A 12 -10.38 -3.63 -0.40
C THR A 12 -8.89 -3.68 -0.02
N LEU A 13 -8.01 -3.45 -0.99
CA LEU A 13 -6.56 -3.44 -0.75
C LEU A 13 -6.16 -2.28 0.16
N ALA A 14 -6.66 -1.07 -0.08
CA ALA A 14 -6.39 0.10 0.74
C ALA A 14 -6.77 -0.12 2.21
N TYR A 15 -7.98 -0.63 2.46
CA TYR A 15 -8.43 -0.92 3.81
C TYR A 15 -7.58 -1.99 4.49
N ARG A 16 -7.22 -3.05 3.76
CA ARG A 16 -6.34 -4.11 4.26
C ARG A 16 -4.97 -3.55 4.66
N ILE A 17 -4.39 -2.66 3.85
CA ILE A 17 -3.09 -2.04 4.15
C ILE A 17 -3.21 -1.19 5.41
N ALA A 18 -4.21 -0.30 5.46
CA ALA A 18 -4.42 0.59 6.60
C ALA A 18 -4.63 -0.18 7.91
N LEU A 19 -5.45 -1.24 7.87
CA LEU A 19 -5.65 -2.13 9.02
C LEU A 19 -4.35 -2.83 9.44
N THR A 20 -3.60 -3.38 8.48
CA THR A 20 -2.35 -4.12 8.78
C THR A 20 -1.27 -3.22 9.36
N PHE A 21 -1.24 -1.95 8.96
CA PHE A 21 -0.26 -0.98 9.45
C PHE A 21 -0.72 -0.24 10.70
N ASN A 22 -1.90 -0.55 11.24
CA ASN A 22 -2.56 0.18 12.33
C ASN A 22 -2.69 1.69 12.02
N ASP A 23 -3.05 2.02 10.78
CA ASP A 23 -3.11 3.38 10.24
C ASP A 23 -4.45 3.65 9.53
N THR A 24 -5.54 3.17 10.14
CA THR A 24 -6.90 3.22 9.58
C THR A 24 -7.42 4.63 9.35
N ASP A 25 -6.96 5.60 10.15
CA ASP A 25 -7.32 7.02 10.01
C ASP A 25 -6.85 7.60 8.67
N ASN A 26 -5.79 7.02 8.08
CA ASN A 26 -5.23 7.42 6.80
C ASN A 26 -5.66 6.54 5.63
N ASN A 27 -6.73 5.73 5.76
CA ASN A 27 -7.24 4.83 4.71
C ASN A 27 -7.41 5.51 3.34
N GLN A 28 -7.86 6.78 3.32
CA GLN A 28 -8.04 7.53 2.08
C GLN A 28 -6.72 7.74 1.30
N ILE A 29 -5.60 7.89 2.01
CA ILE A 29 -4.27 8.04 1.38
C ILE A 29 -3.86 6.73 0.71
N TYR A 30 -4.09 5.59 1.37
CA TYR A 30 -3.83 4.28 0.77
C TYR A 30 -4.71 4.03 -0.46
N LEU A 31 -5.98 4.43 -0.42
CA LEU A 31 -6.87 4.34 -1.57
C LEU A 31 -6.37 5.20 -2.73
N ALA A 32 -5.92 6.43 -2.46
CA ALA A 32 -5.32 7.27 -3.48
C ALA A 32 -4.08 6.61 -4.12
N PHE A 33 -3.24 5.93 -3.32
CA PHE A 33 -2.12 5.16 -3.83
C PHE A 33 -2.55 3.95 -4.67
N CYS A 34 -3.57 3.20 -4.23
CA CYS A 34 -4.13 2.07 -4.98
C CYS A 34 -4.76 2.49 -6.31
N LYS A 35 -5.31 3.72 -6.39
CA LYS A 35 -5.85 4.29 -7.62
C LYS A 35 -4.77 4.90 -8.52
N LYS A 36 -3.67 5.41 -7.93
CA LYS A 36 -2.57 6.06 -8.65
C LYS A 36 -1.60 5.05 -9.27
N TYR A 37 -1.27 3.99 -8.54
CA TYR A 37 -0.25 3.02 -8.94
C TYR A 37 -0.89 1.69 -9.37
N PRO A 38 -0.25 0.93 -10.27
CA PRO A 38 -0.69 -0.43 -10.59
C PRO A 38 -0.87 -1.27 -9.33
N LEU A 39 -2.04 -1.91 -9.18
CA LEU A 39 -2.35 -2.71 -7.99
C LEU A 39 -1.34 -3.84 -7.74
N GLU A 40 -0.70 -4.36 -8.80
CA GLU A 40 0.40 -5.32 -8.69
C GLU A 40 1.57 -4.76 -7.87
N ILE A 41 2.08 -3.58 -8.22
CA ILE A 41 3.15 -2.89 -7.48
C ILE A 41 2.72 -2.65 -6.03
N VAL A 42 1.49 -2.19 -5.83
CA VAL A 42 0.96 -1.91 -4.48
C VAL A 42 0.91 -3.19 -3.64
N ARG A 43 0.49 -4.33 -4.20
CA ARG A 43 0.46 -5.62 -3.51
C ARG A 43 1.87 -6.12 -3.17
N GLU A 44 2.80 -6.04 -4.12
CA GLU A 44 4.19 -6.47 -3.90
C GLU A 44 4.83 -5.67 -2.77
N VAL A 45 4.68 -4.34 -2.81
CA VAL A 45 5.20 -3.45 -1.77
C VAL A 45 4.51 -3.74 -0.43
N PHE A 46 3.20 -3.93 -0.41
CA PHE A 46 2.47 -4.28 0.82
C PHE A 46 3.00 -5.57 1.45
N VAL A 47 3.16 -6.65 0.67
CA VAL A 47 3.68 -7.93 1.16
C VAL A 47 5.08 -7.76 1.74
N TYR A 48 5.97 -7.09 1.01
CA TYR A 48 7.33 -6.83 1.46
C TYR A 48 7.37 -6.05 2.79
N VAL A 49 6.60 -4.96 2.87
CA VAL A 49 6.61 -4.07 4.03
C VAL A 49 5.91 -4.69 5.26
N ARG A 50 4.87 -5.50 5.04
CA ARG A 50 4.18 -6.26 6.10
C ARG A 50 5.14 -7.25 6.77
N ASP A 51 5.93 -7.96 5.97
CA ASP A 51 6.79 -9.04 6.46
C ASP A 51 8.13 -8.52 7.03
N LEU A 52 8.40 -7.21 6.92
CA LEU A 52 9.57 -6.59 7.51
C LEU A 52 9.42 -6.45 9.05
N PRO A 53 10.39 -6.94 9.84
CA PRO A 53 10.46 -6.65 11.27
C PRO A 53 10.59 -5.14 11.56
N ASP A 54 9.97 -4.68 12.65
CA ASP A 54 9.94 -3.25 13.02
C ASP A 54 11.35 -2.66 13.18
N GLU A 55 12.31 -3.44 13.69
CA GLU A 55 13.73 -3.04 13.85
C GLU A 55 14.42 -2.67 12.54
N LYS A 56 13.89 -3.11 11.38
CA LYS A 56 14.40 -2.78 10.04
C LYS A 56 13.71 -1.56 9.43
N ILE A 57 12.71 -0.98 10.11
CA ILE A 57 11.91 0.15 9.63
C ILE A 57 12.36 1.42 10.34
N ARG A 58 12.99 2.34 9.60
CA ARG A 58 13.58 3.58 10.17
C ARG A 58 12.54 4.59 10.70
N LYS A 59 11.36 4.67 10.09
CA LYS A 59 10.33 5.67 10.41
C LYS A 59 9.03 5.00 10.85
N SER A 60 8.21 4.62 9.88
CA SER A 60 6.98 3.87 10.09
C SER A 60 6.74 2.95 8.90
N ARG A 61 5.93 1.91 9.11
CA ARG A 61 5.55 0.96 8.07
C ARG A 61 4.83 1.66 6.92
N SER A 62 3.93 2.60 7.22
CA SER A 62 3.26 3.47 6.25
C SER A 62 4.24 4.30 5.42
N ALA A 63 5.21 4.95 6.07
CA ALA A 63 6.18 5.79 5.38
C ALA A 63 7.06 4.98 4.41
N LEU A 64 7.48 3.78 4.83
CA LEU A 64 8.24 2.87 3.98
C LEU A 64 7.41 2.40 2.78
N PHE A 65 6.15 2.04 3.00
CA PHE A 65 5.22 1.67 1.94
C PHE A 65 5.07 2.78 0.89
N PHE A 66 4.77 4.02 1.29
CA PHE A 66 4.60 5.13 0.35
C PHE A 66 5.87 5.43 -0.44
N TYR A 67 7.04 5.33 0.22
CA TYR A 67 8.33 5.49 -0.44
C TYR A 67 8.57 4.42 -1.52
N LEU A 68 8.33 3.15 -1.18
CA LEU A 68 8.56 2.04 -2.08
C LEU A 68 7.58 2.02 -3.26
N CYS A 69 6.32 2.40 -3.06
CA CYS A 69 5.37 2.56 -4.19
C CYS A 69 5.86 3.59 -5.20
N LYS A 70 6.33 4.76 -4.73
CA LYS A 70 6.91 5.79 -5.61
C LYS A 70 8.14 5.28 -6.34
N GLN A 71 9.07 4.68 -5.60
CA GLN A 71 10.33 4.16 -6.14
C GLN A 71 10.10 3.08 -7.22
N ARG A 72 9.19 2.12 -6.97
CA ARG A 72 8.87 1.03 -7.90
C ARG A 72 8.14 1.50 -9.17
N ASN A 73 7.41 2.62 -9.08
CA ASN A 73 6.77 3.25 -10.23
C ASN A 73 7.73 4.15 -11.05
N GLY A 74 9.01 4.27 -10.65
CA GLY A 74 9.98 5.14 -11.32
C GLY A 74 9.86 6.62 -10.96
N GLU A 75 9.03 6.98 -9.99
CA GLU A 75 8.98 8.33 -9.41
C GLU A 75 10.15 8.45 -8.42
N GLN A 76 11.34 8.75 -8.92
CA GLN A 76 12.47 9.09 -8.05
C GLN A 76 12.19 10.45 -7.37
N ALA A 77 12.45 10.50 -6.06
CA ALA A 77 12.41 11.72 -5.24
C ALA A 77 13.77 12.43 -5.27
#